data_AF-A0AAW1MFW7-F1
#
_entry.id   AF-A0AAW1MFW7-F1
#
_cell.length_a   1.000
_cell.length_b   1.000
_cell.length_c   1.000
_cell.angle_alpha   90.00
_cell.angle_beta   90.00
_cell.angle_gamma   90.00
#
_symmetry.space_group_name_H-M   'P 1'
#
loop_
_entity.id
_entity.type
_entity.pdbx_description
1 polymer ?
#
loop_
_entity_poly.entity_id
_entity_poly.type
_entity_poly.pdbx_seq_one_letter_code
_entity_poly.pdbx_strand_id
1 'polypeptide(L)'
;MCCVIEQHEGGNPTESMTRALISDDCIARQSTLGPVQLGFVAGVILRERIPAFERMLWRACRGNVFLRQAEIETPLEDPSTGDQVFKSVFIIFFQGDQLKTRVKKICEGFRATLYPCPEAPGDRREMAMGVMTRIEDLNTVLGQTQDHRHRVLVAAAKNIKNWFVKVRKIKAIYHTLNLFNLDVTQKCLIAECWVPVLDLENIQLALRRGTERSGSSVPPILNKMETCEDPPTYNHTNKFTNAFQNLIDSYGIASYREMNPAPYTIITFPFLFAVMFGDCGHGLIMAAFALWMVLKEKPLAAKKIESEIWTIFFGGRYIILLMGIFSTYTGIMYNDMFSKSLNIFGSHWSVNMTLDDLKTMGELRMLDPATSDYYGTPYPIGVDPVWQLSQNKIIFLNSYKMKISIILGVLHMLFGVILSLLNHLYFKNRLNIFCEFIPQIIFMCFLFLYMVMLMFIKWIIFFPKLFSCVSCSCTW
;
A
#
# COMPACT_ATOMS: atom_id res chain seq x y z
N MET A 1 32.28 -5.22 -5.75
CA MET A 1 33.12 -5.87 -6.77
C MET A 1 32.73 -5.28 -8.12
N CYS A 2 33.24 -4.08 -8.41
CA CYS A 2 33.12 -3.41 -9.71
C CYS A 2 34.54 -3.36 -10.27
N CYS A 3 34.82 -4.15 -11.30
CA CYS A 3 36.06 -4.04 -12.07
C CYS A 3 35.82 -2.99 -13.15
N VAL A 4 36.52 -1.86 -13.01
CA VAL A 4 36.80 -0.91 -14.09
C VAL A 4 37.89 -1.56 -14.94
N ILE A 5 37.64 -1.72 -16.24
CA ILE A 5 38.63 -2.17 -17.22
C ILE A 5 38.97 -0.93 -18.05
N GLU A 6 40.18 -0.41 -17.86
CA GLU A 6 40.86 0.48 -18.80
C GLU A 6 41.25 -0.33 -20.05
N GLN A 7 40.89 0.17 -21.23
CA GLN A 7 41.42 -0.35 -22.50
C GLN A 7 42.29 0.71 -23.16
N HIS A 8 43.55 0.33 -23.34
CA HIS A 8 44.59 0.98 -24.12
C HIS A 8 44.17 1.21 -25.58
N GLU A 9 44.47 2.40 -26.10
CA GLU A 9 44.46 2.72 -27.53
C GLU A 9 45.58 1.94 -28.25
N GLY A 10 45.20 0.93 -29.03
CA GLY A 10 46.02 0.31 -30.05
C GLY A 10 45.71 0.94 -31.40
N GLY A 11 46.71 1.57 -32.01
CA GLY A 11 46.62 2.14 -33.36
C GLY A 11 46.36 1.06 -34.41
N ASN A 12 45.51 1.37 -35.39
CA ASN A 12 45.25 0.50 -36.53
C ASN A 12 45.77 1.12 -37.84
N PRO A 13 46.32 0.29 -38.76
CA PRO A 13 47.06 0.74 -39.93
C PRO A 13 46.17 0.74 -41.17
N THR A 14 45.67 1.90 -41.60
CA THR A 14 44.95 2.04 -42.89
C THR A 14 45.18 3.41 -43.54
N GLU A 15 46.42 3.88 -43.63
CA GLU A 15 46.77 5.15 -44.31
C GLU A 15 47.67 4.99 -45.55
N SER A 16 47.87 3.77 -46.07
CA SER A 16 48.93 3.52 -47.08
C SER A 16 48.47 3.02 -48.47
N MET A 17 47.26 3.33 -48.95
CA MET A 17 46.84 2.86 -50.29
C MET A 17 46.11 3.84 -51.23
N THR A 18 46.16 5.17 -51.02
CA THR A 18 45.57 6.11 -52.00
C THR A 18 46.42 7.33 -52.34
N ARG A 19 47.72 7.28 -52.06
CA ARG A 19 48.70 8.30 -52.49
C ARG A 19 49.56 7.78 -53.63
N ALA A 20 48.96 7.70 -54.82
CA ALA A 20 49.66 7.82 -56.11
C ALA A 20 48.63 7.67 -57.23
N LEU A 21 48.26 8.78 -57.88
CA LEU A 21 48.38 8.98 -59.32
C LEU A 21 47.67 10.26 -59.77
N ILE A 22 48.47 11.10 -60.42
CA ILE A 22 48.15 12.22 -61.32
C ILE A 22 48.13 13.63 -60.69
N SER A 23 49.33 14.20 -60.85
CA SER A 23 49.74 15.58 -60.96
C SER A 23 49.09 16.35 -62.13
N ASP A 24 49.29 17.67 -62.09
CA ASP A 24 49.12 18.64 -63.19
C ASP A 24 47.69 19.02 -63.58
N ASP A 25 47.16 20.04 -62.90
CA ASP A 25 46.24 21.02 -63.50
C ASP A 25 46.32 22.36 -62.73
N CYS A 26 47.55 22.88 -62.60
CA CYS A 26 47.77 24.31 -62.42
C CYS A 26 48.27 24.85 -63.77
N ILE A 27 47.53 25.81 -64.34
CA ILE A 27 47.77 26.51 -65.62
C ILE A 27 46.97 25.94 -66.81
N ALA A 28 45.67 26.25 -66.85
CA ALA A 28 44.95 26.44 -68.11
C ALA A 28 43.67 27.29 -67.94
N ARG A 29 43.68 28.45 -68.62
CA ARG A 29 42.54 29.16 -69.24
C ARG A 29 41.62 30.04 -68.39
N GLN A 30 41.91 31.34 -68.48
CA GLN A 30 40.87 32.36 -68.66
C GLN A 30 39.95 32.01 -69.84
N SER A 31 38.67 32.36 -69.67
CA SER A 31 37.58 32.45 -70.65
C SER A 31 37.21 31.18 -71.44
N THR A 32 36.29 30.39 -70.87
CA THR A 32 35.14 29.78 -71.58
C THR A 32 34.05 29.49 -70.53
N LEU A 33 32.79 29.88 -70.79
CA LEU A 33 31.64 29.44 -69.97
C LEU A 33 31.46 27.92 -70.17
N GLY A 34 32.11 27.13 -69.33
CA GLY A 34 31.75 25.73 -69.12
C GLY A 34 30.43 25.61 -68.36
N PRO A 35 29.77 24.44 -68.39
CA PRO A 35 28.51 24.24 -67.66
C PRO A 35 28.74 24.51 -66.17
N VAL A 36 27.90 25.35 -65.58
CA VAL A 36 27.95 25.71 -64.17
C VAL A 36 27.75 24.42 -63.34
N GLN A 37 28.82 23.90 -62.73
CA GLN A 37 28.72 22.71 -61.87
C GLN A 37 28.18 23.11 -60.50
N LEU A 38 26.91 22.80 -60.26
CA LEU A 38 26.22 23.04 -59.00
C LEU A 38 26.53 21.92 -58.01
N GLY A 39 27.10 22.28 -56.86
CA GLY A 39 27.25 21.35 -55.75
C GLY A 39 25.97 21.26 -54.92
N PHE A 40 25.65 20.08 -54.39
CA PHE A 40 24.55 19.92 -53.44
C PHE A 40 24.95 19.12 -52.21
N VAL A 41 24.22 19.35 -51.12
CA VAL A 41 24.32 18.59 -49.87
C VAL A 41 22.91 18.20 -49.44
N ALA A 42 22.71 16.94 -49.08
CA ALA A 42 21.45 16.40 -48.58
C ALA A 42 21.62 15.86 -47.16
N GLY A 43 20.57 16.02 -46.36
CA GLY A 43 20.57 15.57 -44.97
C GLY A 43 19.19 15.55 -44.35
N VAL A 44 19.14 15.11 -43.09
CA VAL A 44 17.93 14.99 -42.31
C VAL A 44 18.05 15.82 -41.03
N ILE A 45 17.01 16.60 -40.71
CA ILE A 45 16.94 17.48 -39.53
C ILE A 45 15.59 17.29 -38.82
N LEU A 46 15.55 17.62 -37.53
CA LEU A 46 14.30 17.70 -36.76
C LEU A 46 13.38 18.78 -37.32
N ARG A 47 12.09 18.46 -37.46
CA ARG A 47 11.09 19.35 -38.08
C ARG A 47 10.98 20.69 -37.35
N GLU A 48 11.07 20.68 -36.03
CA GLU A 48 11.00 21.87 -35.17
C GLU A 48 12.12 22.89 -35.45
N ARG A 49 13.29 22.42 -35.90
CA ARG A 49 14.48 23.25 -36.09
C ARG A 49 14.58 23.84 -37.50
N ILE A 50 13.71 23.43 -38.43
CA ILE A 50 13.73 23.87 -39.84
C ILE A 50 13.58 25.39 -39.99
N PRO A 51 12.62 26.08 -39.33
CA PRO A 51 12.46 27.52 -39.52
C PRO A 51 13.66 28.33 -38.99
N ALA A 52 14.38 27.81 -38.00
CA ALA A 52 15.61 28.42 -37.50
C ALA A 52 16.80 28.13 -38.44
N PHE A 53 16.86 26.91 -38.98
CA PHE A 53 17.88 26.48 -39.93
C PHE A 53 17.85 27.29 -41.23
N GLU A 54 16.67 27.48 -41.83
CA GLU A 54 16.49 28.27 -43.06
C GLU A 54 16.93 29.73 -42.86
N ARG A 55 16.50 30.36 -41.76
CA ARG A 55 16.89 31.75 -41.43
C ARG A 55 18.39 31.90 -41.24
N MET A 56 19.06 30.92 -40.62
CA MET A 56 20.51 30.95 -40.45
C MET A 56 21.24 30.78 -41.78
N LEU A 57 20.80 29.84 -42.62
CA LEU A 57 21.36 29.57 -43.94
C LEU A 57 21.27 30.80 -44.84
N TRP A 58 20.10 31.46 -44.86
CA TRP A 58 19.86 32.69 -45.63
C TRP A 58 20.81 33.82 -45.20
N ARG A 59 20.97 34.04 -43.89
CA ARG A 59 21.82 35.10 -43.33
C ARG A 59 23.31 34.85 -43.60
N ALA A 60 23.78 33.63 -43.38
CA ALA A 60 25.20 33.29 -43.53
C ALA A 60 25.66 33.28 -45.00
N CYS A 61 24.77 32.88 -45.91
CA CYS A 61 25.07 32.74 -47.33
C CYS A 61 24.55 33.90 -48.19
N ARG A 62 23.98 34.95 -47.58
CA ARG A 62 23.45 36.16 -48.25
C ARG A 62 22.48 35.84 -49.41
N GLY A 63 21.68 34.79 -49.27
CA GLY A 63 20.71 34.37 -50.30
C GLY A 63 21.30 33.59 -51.49
N ASN A 64 22.61 33.29 -51.51
CA ASN A 64 23.26 32.58 -52.62
C ASN A 64 23.10 31.04 -52.58
N VAL A 65 22.13 30.54 -51.81
CA VAL A 65 21.94 29.12 -51.55
C VAL A 65 20.46 28.77 -51.66
N PHE A 66 20.16 27.71 -52.40
CA PHE A 66 18.79 27.27 -52.64
C PHE A 66 18.46 26.04 -51.80
N LEU A 67 17.49 26.17 -50.89
CA LEU A 67 17.02 25.11 -50.00
C LEU A 67 15.71 24.52 -50.55
N ARG A 68 15.62 23.19 -50.60
CA ARG A 68 14.38 22.45 -50.79
C ARG A 68 14.20 21.49 -49.62
N GLN A 69 12.98 21.36 -49.13
CA GLN A 69 12.64 20.49 -48.01
C GLN A 69 11.50 19.55 -48.39
N ALA A 70 11.52 18.35 -47.81
CA ALA A 70 10.47 17.35 -47.89
C ALA A 70 10.25 16.75 -46.50
N GLU A 71 9.01 16.72 -46.04
CA GLU A 71 8.67 16.22 -44.71
C GLU A 71 8.57 14.70 -44.72
N ILE A 72 9.05 14.04 -43.66
CA ILE A 72 8.85 12.59 -43.46
C ILE A 72 7.60 12.43 -42.60
N GLU A 73 6.60 11.71 -43.12
CA GLU A 73 5.31 11.53 -42.43
C GLU A 73 5.41 10.56 -41.24
N THR A 74 6.29 9.57 -41.32
CA THR A 74 6.49 8.59 -40.24
C THR A 74 7.47 9.13 -39.19
N PRO A 75 7.11 9.12 -37.90
CA PRO A 75 8.06 9.46 -36.85
C PRO A 75 9.18 8.40 -36.79
N LEU A 76 10.41 8.86 -36.63
CA LEU A 76 11.59 8.01 -36.52
C LEU A 76 12.10 8.03 -35.08
N GLU A 77 12.53 6.88 -34.58
CA GLU A 77 13.17 6.77 -33.27
C GLU A 77 14.56 7.40 -33.33
N ASP A 78 14.87 8.32 -32.41
CA ASP A 78 16.21 8.85 -32.32
C ASP A 78 17.13 7.86 -31.59
N PRO A 79 18.27 7.45 -32.18
CA PRO A 79 19.13 6.40 -31.61
C PRO A 79 19.78 6.78 -30.27
N SER A 80 19.71 8.04 -29.86
CA SER A 80 20.31 8.54 -28.63
C SER A 80 19.31 8.70 -27.48
N THR A 81 18.05 9.05 -27.77
CA THR A 81 17.03 9.29 -26.75
C THR A 81 15.93 8.23 -26.71
N GLY A 82 15.75 7.45 -27.79
CA GLY A 82 14.66 6.49 -27.93
C GLY A 82 13.28 7.15 -28.16
N ASP A 83 13.24 8.47 -28.36
CA ASP A 83 12.00 9.19 -28.59
C ASP A 83 11.58 9.13 -30.06
N GLN A 84 10.27 9.07 -30.30
CA GLN A 84 9.69 9.21 -31.62
C GLN A 84 9.66 10.67 -32.04
N VAL A 85 10.49 11.03 -33.02
CA VAL A 85 10.63 12.41 -33.50
C VAL A 85 10.30 12.52 -34.98
N PHE A 86 9.60 13.60 -35.34
CA PHE A 86 9.37 13.95 -36.74
C PHE A 86 10.60 14.63 -37.33
N LYS A 87 11.14 14.00 -38.36
CA LYS A 87 12.29 14.51 -39.11
C LYS A 87 11.84 14.97 -40.50
N SER A 88 12.63 15.82 -41.13
CA SER A 88 12.41 16.22 -42.52
C SER A 88 13.73 16.19 -43.28
N VAL A 89 13.63 15.85 -44.56
CA VAL A 89 14.76 15.82 -45.50
C VAL A 89 14.94 17.21 -46.07
N PHE A 90 16.19 17.64 -46.21
CA PHE A 90 16.53 18.86 -46.92
C PHE A 90 17.61 18.59 -47.96
N ILE A 91 17.57 19.37 -49.05
CA ILE A 91 18.63 19.44 -50.05
C ILE A 91 18.99 20.90 -50.27
N ILE A 92 20.29 21.17 -50.25
CA ILE A 92 20.86 22.52 -50.36
C ILE A 92 21.74 22.56 -51.59
N PHE A 93 21.42 23.45 -52.53
CA PHE A 93 22.24 23.72 -53.72
C PHE A 93 23.07 24.99 -53.50
N PHE A 94 24.35 24.92 -53.82
CA PHE A 94 25.28 26.04 -53.70
C PHE A 94 26.33 25.98 -54.82
N GLN A 95 26.96 27.13 -55.08
CA GLN A 95 28.02 27.26 -56.07
C GLN A 95 29.32 27.65 -55.38
N GLY A 96 30.37 26.83 -55.54
CA GLY A 96 31.71 27.08 -55.00
C GLY A 96 32.02 26.41 -53.65
N ASP A 97 33.28 26.03 -53.47
CA ASP A 97 33.75 25.23 -52.32
C ASP A 97 33.77 25.98 -50.98
N GLN A 98 33.92 27.30 -51.01
CA GLN A 98 33.84 28.11 -49.79
C GLN A 98 32.43 28.12 -49.18
N LEU A 99 31.38 28.05 -50.01
CA LEU A 99 30.00 27.92 -49.50
C LEU A 99 29.74 26.51 -48.98
N LYS A 100 30.27 25.47 -49.64
CA LYS A 100 30.19 24.07 -49.18
C LYS A 100 30.67 23.89 -47.74
N THR A 101 31.84 24.45 -47.40
CA THR A 101 32.42 24.36 -46.05
C THR A 101 31.59 25.13 -45.01
N ARG A 102 31.02 26.29 -45.37
CA ARG A 102 30.12 27.04 -44.49
C ARG A 102 28.80 26.31 -44.24
N VAL A 103 28.18 25.75 -45.29
CA VAL A 103 26.92 25.00 -45.16
C VAL A 103 27.11 23.76 -44.28
N LYS A 104 28.21 23.01 -44.46
CA LYS A 104 28.52 21.85 -43.60
C LYS A 104 28.63 22.22 -42.12
N LYS A 105 29.33 23.30 -41.78
CA LYS A 105 29.44 23.80 -40.40
C LYS A 105 28.09 24.19 -39.79
N ILE A 106 27.20 24.79 -40.60
CA ILE A 106 25.83 25.10 -40.16
C ILE A 106 25.04 23.81 -39.91
N CYS A 107 25.13 22.82 -40.80
CA CYS A 107 24.47 21.53 -40.62
C CYS A 107 24.93 20.81 -39.34
N GLU A 108 26.23 20.80 -39.07
CA GLU A 108 26.80 20.26 -37.83
C GLU A 108 26.31 21.03 -36.59
N GLY A 109 26.26 22.36 -36.65
CA GLY A 109 25.77 23.21 -35.54
C GLY A 109 24.31 22.95 -35.16
N PHE A 110 23.45 22.61 -36.13
CA PHE A 110 22.05 22.24 -35.88
C PHE A 110 21.86 20.75 -35.55
N ARG A 111 22.95 19.96 -35.52
CA ARG A 111 22.96 18.50 -35.38
C ARG A 111 22.18 17.78 -36.48
N ALA A 112 22.25 18.29 -37.71
CA ALA A 112 21.70 17.61 -38.87
C ALA A 112 22.63 16.46 -39.29
N THR A 113 22.04 15.34 -39.71
CA THR A 113 22.78 14.20 -40.24
C THR A 113 22.91 14.33 -41.76
N LEU A 114 24.14 14.31 -42.26
CA LEU A 114 24.46 14.50 -43.67
C LEU A 114 24.73 13.15 -44.34
N TYR A 115 24.18 12.92 -45.52
CA TYR A 115 24.38 11.69 -46.28
C TYR A 115 25.13 11.99 -47.60
N PRO A 116 26.15 11.19 -47.96
CA PRO A 116 26.78 11.29 -49.27
C PRO A 116 25.81 10.78 -50.34
N CYS A 117 25.38 11.65 -51.24
CA CYS A 117 24.45 11.32 -52.32
C CYS A 117 25.16 11.47 -53.68
N PRO A 118 25.25 10.41 -54.51
CA PRO A 118 25.84 10.50 -55.84
C PRO A 118 25.12 11.49 -56.77
N GLU A 119 25.88 12.16 -57.64
CA GLU A 119 25.31 13.14 -58.58
C GLU A 119 24.57 12.44 -59.74
N ALA A 120 25.13 11.34 -60.25
CA ALA A 120 24.56 10.58 -61.36
C ALA A 120 23.25 9.86 -60.96
N PRO A 121 22.23 9.86 -61.83
CA PRO A 121 20.96 9.18 -61.54
C PRO A 121 21.08 7.65 -61.54
N GLY A 122 22.03 7.08 -62.30
CA GLY A 122 22.32 5.64 -62.31
C GLY A 122 22.84 5.16 -60.95
N ASP A 123 23.94 5.77 -60.49
CA ASP A 123 24.59 5.44 -59.22
C ASP A 123 23.67 5.62 -58.01
N ARG A 124 22.76 6.59 -58.05
CA ARG A 124 21.73 6.76 -57.00
C ARG A 124 20.78 5.57 -56.90
N ARG A 125 20.36 5.00 -58.04
CA ARG A 125 19.50 3.80 -58.04
C ARG A 125 20.28 2.59 -57.52
N GLU A 126 21.53 2.44 -57.92
CA GLU A 126 22.40 1.36 -57.43
C GLU A 126 22.62 1.44 -55.91
N MET A 127 22.95 2.63 -55.40
CA MET A 127 23.12 2.87 -53.96
C MET A 127 21.81 2.60 -53.19
N ALA A 128 20.66 3.04 -53.73
CA ALA A 128 19.36 2.78 -53.10
C ALA A 128 19.06 1.27 -53.02
N MET A 129 19.29 0.51 -54.10
CA MET A 129 19.12 -0.94 -54.09
C MET A 129 20.07 -1.61 -53.09
N GLY A 130 21.34 -1.20 -53.05
CA GLY A 130 22.31 -1.73 -52.08
C GLY A 130 22.01 -1.40 -50.62
N VAL A 131 21.36 -0.26 -50.34
CA VAL A 131 20.87 0.08 -49.00
C VAL A 131 19.63 -0.73 -48.63
N MET A 132 18.70 -0.95 -49.57
CA MET A 132 17.51 -1.77 -49.33
C MET A 132 17.88 -3.21 -48.97
N THR A 133 18.79 -3.84 -49.70
CA THR A 133 19.24 -5.21 -49.39
C THR A 133 19.91 -5.29 -48.01
N ARG A 134 20.74 -4.31 -47.66
CA ARG A 134 21.35 -4.23 -46.31
C ARG A 134 20.32 -4.04 -45.20
N ILE A 135 19.25 -3.27 -45.46
CA ILE A 135 18.15 -3.09 -44.49
C ILE A 135 17.42 -4.42 -44.29
N GLU A 136 17.16 -5.17 -45.36
CA GLU A 136 16.56 -6.49 -45.28
C GLU A 136 17.43 -7.45 -44.46
N ASP A 137 18.72 -7.53 -44.77
CA ASP A 137 19.69 -8.34 -44.02
C ASP A 137 19.70 -7.96 -42.53
N LEU A 138 19.79 -6.67 -42.21
CA LEU A 138 19.75 -6.19 -40.83
C LEU A 138 18.45 -6.54 -40.11
N ASN A 139 17.31 -6.45 -40.79
CA ASN A 139 16.02 -6.85 -40.23
C ASN A 139 15.97 -8.35 -39.94
N THR A 140 16.55 -9.19 -40.80
CA THR A 140 16.64 -10.64 -40.52
C THR A 140 17.50 -10.92 -39.29
N VAL A 141 18.65 -10.25 -39.15
CA VAL A 141 19.53 -10.38 -37.98
C VAL A 141 18.85 -9.87 -36.72
N LEU A 142 18.13 -8.74 -36.81
CA LEU A 142 17.38 -8.18 -35.68
C LEU A 142 16.28 -9.14 -35.22
N GLY A 143 15.53 -9.74 -36.16
CA GLY A 143 14.52 -10.74 -35.84
C GLY A 143 15.12 -11.96 -35.13
N GLN A 144 16.19 -12.52 -35.69
CA GLN A 144 16.87 -13.69 -35.10
C GLN A 144 17.43 -13.41 -33.71
N THR A 145 18.01 -12.23 -33.48
CA THR A 145 18.55 -11.83 -32.17
C THR A 145 17.44 -11.59 -31.14
N GLN A 146 16.31 -10.98 -31.56
CA GLN A 146 15.14 -10.83 -30.71
C GLN A 146 14.53 -12.19 -30.31
N ASP A 147 14.42 -13.13 -31.24
CA ASP A 147 13.93 -14.48 -30.99
C ASP A 147 14.87 -15.28 -30.09
N HIS A 148 16.18 -15.16 -30.30
CA HIS A 148 17.17 -15.75 -29.41
C HIS A 148 17.04 -15.19 -28.00
N ARG A 149 16.98 -13.86 -27.85
CA ARG A 149 16.77 -13.18 -26.57
C ARG A 149 15.47 -13.64 -25.91
N HIS A 150 14.37 -13.73 -26.64
CA HIS A 150 13.08 -14.17 -26.12
C HIS A 150 13.14 -15.61 -25.61
N ARG A 151 13.75 -16.53 -26.38
CA ARG A 151 13.94 -17.93 -25.96
C ARG A 151 14.74 -18.03 -24.65
N VAL A 152 15.83 -17.28 -24.54
CA VAL A 152 16.65 -17.24 -23.32
C VAL A 152 15.85 -16.67 -22.15
N LEU A 153 15.10 -15.59 -22.35
CA LEU A 153 14.27 -14.98 -21.32
C LEU A 153 13.16 -15.92 -20.83
N VAL A 154 12.50 -16.65 -21.73
CA VAL A 154 11.46 -17.63 -21.37
C VAL A 154 12.07 -18.80 -20.59
N ALA A 155 13.26 -19.28 -20.97
CA ALA A 155 13.96 -20.31 -20.24
C ALA A 155 14.37 -19.85 -18.83
N ALA A 156 14.89 -18.61 -18.71
CA ALA A 156 15.27 -18.03 -17.43
C ALA A 156 14.06 -17.74 -16.52
N ALA A 157 12.96 -17.23 -17.09
CA ALA A 157 11.75 -16.88 -16.35
C ALA A 157 11.09 -18.07 -15.64
N LYS A 158 11.26 -19.30 -16.15
CA LYS A 158 10.77 -20.52 -15.49
C LYS A 158 11.49 -20.78 -14.15
N ASN A 159 12.79 -20.49 -14.08
CA ASN A 159 13.63 -20.83 -12.91
C ASN A 159 13.89 -19.67 -11.97
N ILE A 160 13.67 -18.43 -12.41
CA ILE A 160 14.03 -17.22 -11.65
C ILE A 160 13.44 -17.17 -10.25
N LYS A 161 12.17 -17.59 -10.08
CA LYS A 161 11.50 -17.62 -8.76
C LYS A 161 12.21 -18.59 -7.80
N ASN A 162 12.62 -19.75 -8.29
CA ASN A 162 13.34 -20.75 -7.50
C ASN A 162 14.76 -20.26 -7.15
N TRP A 163 15.45 -19.64 -8.10
CA TRP A 163 16.77 -19.05 -7.84
C TRP A 163 16.69 -17.94 -6.80
N PHE A 164 15.69 -17.05 -6.88
CA PHE A 164 15.48 -16.03 -5.85
C PHE A 164 15.24 -16.62 -4.47
N VAL A 165 14.41 -17.65 -4.35
CA VAL A 165 14.17 -18.33 -3.06
C VAL A 165 15.46 -18.96 -2.53
N LYS A 166 16.24 -19.63 -3.37
CA LYS A 166 17.52 -20.23 -2.98
C LYS A 166 18.53 -19.18 -2.50
N VAL A 167 18.76 -18.14 -3.29
CA VAL A 167 19.73 -17.07 -2.96
C VAL A 167 19.32 -16.32 -1.70
N ARG A 168 18.02 -16.00 -1.53
CA ARG A 168 17.53 -15.33 -0.32
C ARG A 168 17.69 -16.20 0.93
N LYS A 169 17.39 -17.50 0.84
CA LYS A 169 17.62 -18.45 1.95
C LYS A 169 19.10 -18.55 2.31
N ILE A 170 19.97 -18.71 1.31
CA ILE A 170 21.42 -18.78 1.52
C ILE A 170 21.95 -17.49 2.15
N LYS A 171 21.52 -16.32 1.65
CA LYS A 171 21.86 -15.02 2.24
C LYS A 171 21.42 -14.92 3.69
N ALA A 172 20.19 -15.36 4.01
CA ALA A 172 19.68 -15.35 5.39
C ALA A 172 20.52 -16.27 6.30
N ILE A 173 20.90 -17.47 5.84
CA ILE A 173 21.76 -18.39 6.59
C ILE A 173 23.12 -17.76 6.87
N TYR A 174 23.79 -17.21 5.85
CA TYR A 174 25.09 -16.55 6.07
C TYR A 174 24.98 -15.31 6.95
N HIS A 175 23.88 -14.56 6.85
CA HIS A 175 23.63 -13.44 7.75
C HIS A 175 23.47 -13.90 9.20
N THR A 176 22.76 -15.00 9.45
CA THR A 176 22.66 -15.59 10.80
C THR A 176 23.97 -16.17 11.31
N LEU A 177 24.76 -16.83 10.44
CA LEU A 177 26.08 -17.36 10.82
C LEU A 177 27.07 -16.24 11.17
N ASN A 178 26.91 -15.06 10.56
CA ASN A 178 27.73 -13.89 10.87
C ASN A 178 27.43 -13.27 12.25
N LEU A 179 26.30 -13.62 12.88
CA LEU A 179 25.98 -13.23 14.26
C LEU A 179 26.62 -14.17 15.29
N PHE A 180 27.18 -15.31 14.87
CA PHE A 180 27.76 -16.29 15.77
C PHE A 180 29.22 -15.97 16.06
N ASN A 181 29.65 -16.31 17.27
CA ASN A 181 31.05 -16.18 17.64
C ASN A 181 31.84 -17.40 17.13
N LEU A 182 33.07 -17.16 16.67
CA LEU A 182 33.93 -18.21 16.13
C LEU A 182 34.95 -18.62 17.19
N ASP A 183 34.91 -19.89 17.58
CA ASP A 183 35.97 -20.48 18.40
C ASP A 183 37.08 -21.01 17.49
N VAL A 184 38.24 -20.32 17.53
CA VAL A 184 39.42 -20.63 16.72
C VAL A 184 40.00 -22.01 17.07
N THR A 185 39.80 -22.48 18.30
CA THR A 185 40.43 -23.71 18.79
C THR A 185 39.73 -24.97 18.30
N GLN A 186 38.39 -24.99 18.35
CA GLN A 186 37.59 -26.15 17.95
C GLN A 186 37.02 -26.05 16.52
N LYS A 187 37.22 -24.90 15.84
CA LYS A 187 36.56 -24.59 14.57
C LYS A 187 35.03 -24.73 14.66
N CYS A 188 34.48 -24.44 15.83
CA CYS A 188 33.05 -24.47 16.12
C CYS A 188 32.49 -23.05 16.18
N LEU A 189 31.21 -22.91 15.89
CA LEU A 189 30.48 -21.66 16.06
C LEU A 189 29.67 -21.75 17.36
N ILE A 190 29.79 -20.71 18.19
CA ILE A 190 29.06 -20.57 19.43
C ILE A 190 28.00 -19.48 19.23
N ALA A 191 26.76 -19.79 19.60
CA ALA A 191 25.63 -18.89 19.46
C ALA A 191 24.78 -18.92 20.73
N GLU A 192 24.44 -17.75 21.22
CA GLU A 192 23.46 -17.57 22.28
C GLU A 192 22.14 -17.15 21.64
N CYS A 193 21.05 -17.82 21.98
CA CYS A 193 19.75 -17.58 21.35
C CYS A 193 18.60 -17.72 22.35
N TRP A 194 17.62 -16.84 22.20
CA TRP A 194 16.37 -16.89 22.95
C TRP A 194 15.45 -17.94 22.33
N VAL A 195 15.01 -18.89 23.16
CA VAL A 195 14.18 -20.02 22.73
C VAL A 195 13.02 -20.20 23.71
N PRO A 196 11.77 -20.38 23.24
CA PRO A 196 10.66 -20.73 24.11
C PRO A 196 10.89 -22.12 24.73
N VAL A 197 10.74 -22.21 26.05
CA VAL A 197 10.99 -23.45 26.81
C VAL A 197 10.13 -24.62 26.32
N LEU A 198 8.93 -24.34 25.81
CA LEU A 198 8.00 -25.33 25.28
C LEU A 198 8.50 -26.02 24.00
N ASP A 199 9.30 -25.35 23.17
CA ASP A 199 9.77 -25.87 21.87
C ASP A 199 11.20 -26.42 21.90
N LEU A 200 11.80 -26.58 23.09
CA LEU A 200 13.18 -27.06 23.23
C LEU A 200 13.39 -28.43 22.58
N GLU A 201 12.42 -29.35 22.74
CA GLU A 201 12.49 -30.69 22.14
C GLU A 201 12.46 -30.64 20.61
N ASN A 202 11.61 -29.77 20.05
CA ASN A 202 11.48 -29.59 18.60
C ASN A 202 12.80 -29.11 17.98
N ILE A 203 13.52 -28.22 18.68
CA ILE A 203 14.82 -27.70 18.25
C ILE A 203 15.90 -28.77 18.35
N GLN A 204 15.95 -29.53 19.44
CA GLN A 204 16.90 -30.65 19.58
C GLN A 204 16.73 -31.69 18.48
N LEU A 205 15.48 -32.03 18.13
CA LEU A 205 15.18 -32.94 17.01
C LEU A 205 15.62 -32.36 15.67
N ALA A 206 15.40 -31.06 15.44
CA ALA A 206 15.84 -30.39 14.21
C ALA A 206 17.37 -30.38 14.08
N LEU A 207 18.09 -30.13 15.18
CA LEU A 207 19.55 -30.17 15.23
C LEU A 207 20.09 -31.58 14.94
N ARG A 208 19.53 -32.63 15.56
CA ARG A 208 19.91 -34.02 15.29
C ARG A 208 19.73 -34.40 13.82
N ARG A 209 18.57 -34.05 13.22
CA ARG A 209 18.32 -34.24 11.78
C ARG A 209 19.31 -33.48 10.90
N GLY A 210 19.74 -32.30 11.32
CA GLY A 210 20.76 -31.51 10.64
C GLY A 210 22.12 -32.20 10.61
N THR A 211 22.52 -32.77 11.75
CA THR A 211 23.78 -33.53 11.90
C THR A 211 23.77 -34.84 11.12
N GLU A 212 22.66 -35.59 11.15
CA GLU A 212 22.51 -36.81 10.35
C GLU A 212 22.65 -36.53 8.84
N ARG A 213 22.10 -35.42 8.37
CA ARG A 213 22.20 -35.02 6.95
C ARG A 213 23.57 -34.51 6.55
N SER A 214 24.30 -33.87 7.46
CA SER A 214 25.66 -33.41 7.18
C SER A 214 26.70 -34.54 7.25
N GLY A 215 26.33 -35.69 7.84
CA GLY A 215 27.25 -36.80 8.06
C GLY A 215 28.34 -36.49 9.07
N SER A 216 28.19 -35.42 9.86
CA SER A 216 29.15 -35.04 10.90
C SER A 216 29.01 -35.95 12.11
N SER A 217 30.14 -36.39 12.67
CA SER A 217 30.19 -37.18 13.90
C SER A 217 30.02 -36.33 15.16
N VAL A 218 30.06 -35.00 15.05
CA VAL A 218 29.96 -34.09 16.20
C VAL A 218 28.49 -33.81 16.52
N PRO A 219 27.98 -34.24 17.70
CA PRO A 219 26.62 -33.93 18.10
C PRO A 219 26.49 -32.43 18.40
N PRO A 220 25.38 -31.79 18.01
CA PRO A 220 25.10 -30.41 18.38
C PRO A 220 24.77 -30.36 19.87
N ILE A 221 25.47 -29.48 20.59
CA ILE A 221 25.28 -29.30 22.03
C ILE A 221 24.33 -28.11 22.22
N LEU A 222 23.22 -28.33 22.92
CA LEU A 222 22.32 -27.27 23.36
C LEU A 222 22.40 -27.18 24.88
N ASN A 223 23.01 -26.12 25.40
CA ASN A 223 23.10 -25.88 26.83
C ASN A 223 22.10 -24.79 27.25
N LYS A 224 21.41 -25.01 28.38
CA LYS A 224 20.54 -23.99 28.97
C LYS A 224 21.41 -23.10 29.86
N MET A 225 21.50 -21.82 29.51
CA MET A 225 22.20 -20.82 30.33
C MET A 225 21.20 -20.05 31.19
N GLU A 226 21.65 -19.67 32.39
CA GLU A 226 20.94 -18.73 33.25
C GLU A 226 21.55 -17.34 33.06
N THR A 227 20.72 -16.36 32.74
CA THR A 227 21.14 -14.98 32.50
C THR A 227 20.26 -14.02 33.30
N CYS A 228 20.78 -12.83 33.58
CA CYS A 228 20.05 -11.74 34.25
C CYS A 228 19.43 -10.75 33.23
N GLU A 229 19.62 -11.00 31.94
CA GLU A 229 19.06 -10.15 30.88
C GLU A 229 17.56 -10.41 30.71
N ASP A 230 16.81 -9.35 30.41
CA ASP A 230 15.37 -9.46 30.17
C ASP A 230 15.10 -10.21 28.85
N PRO A 231 14.46 -11.39 28.89
CA PRO A 231 14.14 -12.13 27.68
C PRO A 231 13.05 -11.43 26.84
N PRO A 232 13.03 -11.66 25.52
CA PRO A 232 11.99 -11.11 24.65
C PRO A 232 10.62 -11.74 24.93
N THR A 233 9.57 -10.93 24.77
CA THR A 233 8.18 -11.38 24.91
C THR A 233 7.73 -12.10 23.65
N TYR A 234 7.16 -13.30 23.80
CA TYR A 234 6.62 -14.10 22.71
C TYR A 234 5.17 -14.52 23.01
N ASN A 235 4.26 -14.08 22.16
CA ASN A 235 2.83 -14.42 22.23
C ASN A 235 2.46 -15.40 21.12
N HIS A 236 1.93 -16.56 21.48
CA HIS A 236 1.40 -17.51 20.50
C HIS A 236 0.16 -16.91 19.82
N THR A 237 0.28 -16.56 18.55
CA THR A 237 -0.83 -16.00 17.77
C THR A 237 -1.40 -17.04 16.80
N ASN A 238 -2.72 -17.12 16.77
CA ASN A 238 -3.46 -17.79 15.73
C ASN A 238 -3.82 -16.77 14.64
N LYS A 239 -4.26 -17.27 13.50
CA LYS A 239 -4.75 -16.46 12.38
C LYS A 239 -5.79 -15.39 12.78
N PHE A 240 -6.64 -15.71 13.76
CA PHE A 240 -7.64 -14.81 14.31
C PHE A 240 -7.04 -13.79 15.29
N THR A 241 -6.22 -14.25 16.25
CA THR A 241 -5.67 -13.39 17.31
C THR A 241 -4.52 -12.50 16.84
N ASN A 242 -3.85 -12.84 15.74
CA ASN A 242 -2.75 -12.05 15.18
C ASN A 242 -3.16 -10.60 14.87
N ALA A 243 -4.36 -10.39 14.32
CA ALA A 243 -4.85 -9.05 14.01
C ALA A 243 -5.01 -8.18 15.27
N PHE A 244 -5.57 -8.76 16.35
CA PHE A 244 -5.73 -8.07 17.63
C PHE A 244 -4.40 -7.87 18.35
N GLN A 245 -3.48 -8.83 18.22
CA GLN A 245 -2.14 -8.72 18.79
C GLN A 245 -1.37 -7.57 18.13
N ASN A 246 -1.37 -7.47 16.80
CA ASN A 246 -0.71 -6.38 16.09
C ASN A 246 -1.29 -5.00 16.47
N LEU A 247 -2.60 -4.93 16.75
CA LEU A 247 -3.23 -3.71 17.24
C LEU A 247 -2.65 -3.28 18.60
N ILE A 248 -2.41 -4.23 19.50
CA ILE A 248 -1.86 -3.96 20.84
C ILE A 248 -0.36 -3.67 20.77
N ASP A 249 0.38 -4.47 20.01
CA ASP A 249 1.82 -4.30 19.82
C ASP A 249 2.16 -2.95 19.17
N SER A 250 1.21 -2.35 18.43
CA SER A 250 1.36 -1.00 17.87
C SER A 250 1.37 0.11 18.94
N TYR A 251 0.73 -0.12 20.09
CA TYR A 251 0.80 0.78 21.23
C TYR A 251 2.10 0.59 22.02
N GLY A 252 2.51 -0.67 22.20
CA GLY A 252 3.76 -1.02 22.85
C GLY A 252 3.88 -2.52 23.06
N ILE A 253 5.12 -3.01 23.10
CA ILE A 253 5.42 -4.41 23.39
C ILE A 253 5.34 -4.62 24.90
N ALA A 254 4.56 -5.61 25.33
CA ALA A 254 4.42 -5.97 26.74
C ALA A 254 5.74 -6.48 27.35
N SER A 255 5.93 -6.22 28.64
CA SER A 255 7.09 -6.72 29.37
C SER A 255 7.05 -8.25 29.56
N TYR A 256 8.20 -8.84 29.88
CA TYR A 256 8.30 -10.30 29.95
C TYR A 256 7.40 -10.87 31.05
N ARG A 257 6.55 -11.84 30.66
CA ARG A 257 5.53 -12.49 31.52
C ARG A 257 4.51 -11.54 32.13
N GLU A 258 4.33 -10.36 31.55
CA GLU A 258 3.18 -9.51 31.84
C GLU A 258 1.90 -10.10 31.22
N MET A 259 0.76 -9.86 31.86
CA MET A 259 -0.51 -10.30 31.31
C MET A 259 -0.86 -9.54 30.03
N ASN A 260 -0.94 -10.28 28.93
CA ASN A 260 -1.31 -9.73 27.63
C ASN A 260 -2.77 -9.26 27.62
N PRO A 261 -3.08 -8.01 27.22
CA PRO A 261 -4.44 -7.52 27.12
C PRO A 261 -5.21 -8.09 25.91
N ALA A 262 -4.54 -8.70 24.93
CA ALA A 262 -5.13 -9.16 23.67
C ALA A 262 -6.37 -10.06 23.81
N PRO A 263 -6.40 -11.07 24.70
CA PRO A 263 -7.58 -11.90 24.88
C PRO A 263 -8.83 -11.10 25.24
N TYR A 264 -8.68 -10.05 26.05
CA TYR A 264 -9.79 -9.20 26.48
C TYR A 264 -10.21 -8.24 25.37
N THR A 265 -9.22 -7.63 24.70
CA THR A 265 -9.44 -6.69 23.59
C THR A 265 -10.19 -7.32 22.42
N ILE A 266 -10.08 -8.63 22.19
CA ILE A 266 -10.84 -9.35 21.16
C ILE A 266 -12.35 -9.07 21.26
N ILE A 267 -12.89 -8.97 22.48
CA ILE A 267 -14.32 -8.75 22.71
C ILE A 267 -14.60 -7.29 23.09
N THR A 268 -13.81 -6.72 24.01
CA THR A 268 -14.10 -5.38 24.54
C THR A 268 -13.94 -4.29 23.49
N PHE A 269 -12.95 -4.38 22.60
CA PHE A 269 -12.73 -3.36 21.56
C PHE A 269 -13.88 -3.30 20.55
N PRO A 270 -14.29 -4.42 19.91
CA PRO A 270 -15.44 -4.41 19.02
C PRO A 270 -16.76 -4.04 19.72
N PHE A 271 -16.93 -4.41 21.00
CA PHE A 271 -18.12 -4.06 21.77
C PHE A 271 -18.20 -2.55 22.06
N LEU A 272 -17.10 -1.92 22.48
CA LEU A 272 -17.08 -0.46 22.71
C LEU A 272 -17.28 0.31 21.40
N PHE A 273 -16.69 -0.16 20.30
CA PHE A 273 -16.97 0.37 18.98
C PHE A 273 -18.46 0.27 18.63
N ALA A 274 -19.10 -0.86 18.90
CA ALA A 274 -20.51 -1.08 18.62
C ALA A 274 -21.45 -0.17 19.42
N VAL A 275 -21.10 0.18 20.66
CA VAL A 275 -21.87 1.15 21.46
C VAL A 275 -21.82 2.55 20.83
N MET A 276 -20.69 2.93 20.23
CA MET A 276 -20.52 4.20 19.52
C MET A 276 -21.18 4.19 18.14
N PHE A 277 -21.09 3.06 17.43
CA PHE A 277 -21.59 2.85 16.07
C PHE A 277 -22.85 1.96 16.07
N GLY A 278 -23.79 2.25 16.97
CA GLY A 278 -24.99 1.43 17.20
C GLY A 278 -26.09 1.67 16.18
N ASP A 279 -25.94 1.11 14.97
CA ASP A 279 -26.95 1.09 13.91
C ASP A 279 -27.02 -0.32 13.29
N CYS A 280 -28.22 -0.90 13.29
CA CYS A 280 -28.44 -2.25 12.79
C CYS A 280 -28.14 -2.38 11.28
N GLY A 281 -28.50 -1.36 10.49
CA GLY A 281 -28.35 -1.36 9.04
C GLY A 281 -26.88 -1.24 8.61
N HIS A 282 -26.19 -0.22 9.12
CA HIS A 282 -24.76 -0.02 8.83
C HIS A 282 -23.89 -1.17 9.38
N GLY A 283 -24.21 -1.69 10.58
CA GLY A 283 -23.56 -2.86 11.15
C GLY A 283 -23.67 -4.10 10.26
N LEU A 284 -24.85 -4.34 9.68
CA LEU A 284 -25.09 -5.47 8.77
C LEU A 284 -24.29 -5.35 7.46
N ILE A 285 -24.21 -4.15 6.88
CA ILE A 285 -23.38 -3.91 5.68
C ILE A 285 -21.90 -4.17 5.98
N MET A 286 -21.40 -3.67 7.10
CA MET A 286 -20.03 -3.88 7.55
C MET A 286 -19.73 -5.36 7.82
N ALA A 287 -20.65 -6.07 8.48
CA ALA A 287 -20.54 -7.51 8.72
C ALA A 287 -20.53 -8.31 7.41
N ALA A 288 -21.40 -7.95 6.45
CA ALA A 288 -21.45 -8.60 5.14
C ALA A 288 -20.16 -8.38 4.33
N PHE A 289 -19.61 -7.17 4.33
CA PHE A 289 -18.32 -6.87 3.69
C PHE A 289 -17.17 -7.66 4.33
N ALA A 290 -17.11 -7.69 5.66
CA ALA A 290 -16.10 -8.46 6.38
C ALA A 290 -16.23 -9.98 6.14
N LEU A 291 -17.46 -10.50 6.13
CA LEU A 291 -17.74 -11.90 5.84
C LEU A 291 -17.28 -12.27 4.42
N TRP A 292 -17.53 -11.42 3.43
CA TRP A 292 -17.04 -11.61 2.07
C TRP A 292 -15.50 -11.72 2.02
N MET A 293 -14.78 -10.86 2.74
CA MET A 293 -13.31 -10.93 2.83
C MET A 293 -12.82 -12.22 3.50
N VAL A 294 -13.49 -12.69 4.55
CA VAL A 294 -13.14 -13.95 5.24
C VAL A 294 -13.42 -15.16 4.33
N LEU A 295 -14.53 -15.18 3.60
CA LEU A 295 -14.86 -16.29 2.68
C LEU A 295 -13.92 -16.36 1.47
N LYS A 296 -13.48 -15.21 0.94
CA LYS A 296 -12.59 -15.13 -0.24
C LYS A 296 -11.13 -14.93 0.11
N GLU A 297 -10.70 -15.38 1.27
CA GLU A 297 -9.33 -15.11 1.76
C GLU A 297 -8.21 -15.65 0.88
N LYS A 298 -8.28 -16.93 0.46
CA LYS A 298 -7.23 -17.56 -0.37
C LYS A 298 -6.99 -16.83 -1.70
N PRO A 299 -8.01 -16.54 -2.52
CA PRO A 299 -7.80 -15.81 -3.77
C PRO A 299 -7.37 -14.36 -3.55
N LEU A 300 -7.83 -13.69 -2.49
CA LEU A 300 -7.44 -12.31 -2.18
C LEU A 300 -5.99 -12.22 -1.70
N ALA A 301 -5.52 -13.16 -0.87
CA ALA A 301 -4.12 -13.22 -0.45
C ALA A 301 -3.16 -13.53 -1.61
N ALA A 302 -3.62 -14.23 -2.65
CA ALA A 302 -2.82 -14.54 -3.83
C ALA A 302 -2.67 -13.33 -4.78
N LYS A 303 -3.68 -12.45 -4.84
CA LYS A 303 -3.60 -11.18 -5.56
C LYS A 303 -2.77 -10.22 -4.71
N LYS A 304 -1.48 -10.06 -5.05
CA LYS A 304 -0.62 -9.02 -4.46
C LYS A 304 -1.12 -7.64 -4.89
N ILE A 305 -2.14 -7.16 -4.19
CA ILE A 305 -2.69 -5.82 -4.37
C ILE A 305 -1.75 -4.86 -3.61
N GLU A 306 -1.20 -3.89 -4.32
CA GLU A 306 -0.15 -2.98 -3.80
C GLU A 306 -0.71 -1.77 -3.04
N SER A 307 -2.03 -1.63 -2.92
CA SER A 307 -2.61 -0.52 -2.18
C SER A 307 -2.49 -0.74 -0.66
N GLU A 308 -1.81 0.17 0.03
CA GLU A 308 -1.60 0.13 1.48
C GLU A 308 -2.90 0.04 2.30
N ILE A 309 -3.93 0.79 1.89
CA ILE A 309 -5.26 0.72 2.51
C ILE A 309 -5.80 -0.71 2.49
N TRP A 310 -5.73 -1.38 1.34
CA TRP A 310 -6.24 -2.75 1.22
C TRP A 310 -5.50 -3.72 2.14
N THR A 311 -4.18 -3.57 2.29
CA THR A 311 -3.38 -4.41 3.18
C THR A 311 -3.82 -4.28 4.64
N ILE A 312 -4.08 -3.06 5.11
CA ILE A 312 -4.57 -2.80 6.47
C ILE A 312 -5.96 -3.42 6.67
N PHE A 313 -6.89 -3.19 5.74
CA PHE A 313 -8.25 -3.73 5.82
C PHE A 313 -8.26 -5.28 5.80
N PHE A 314 -7.46 -5.88 4.92
CA PHE A 314 -7.36 -7.34 4.83
C PHE A 314 -6.69 -7.96 6.07
N GLY A 315 -5.69 -7.28 6.64
CA GLY A 315 -5.07 -7.64 7.91
C GLY A 315 -6.08 -7.63 9.06
N GLY A 316 -6.95 -6.62 9.12
CA GLY A 316 -7.98 -6.41 10.14
C GLY A 316 -9.32 -7.14 9.92
N ARG A 317 -9.44 -8.05 8.95
CA ARG A 317 -10.73 -8.66 8.54
C ARG A 317 -11.57 -9.24 9.68
N TYR A 318 -10.94 -9.89 10.67
CA TYR A 318 -11.65 -10.46 11.81
C TYR A 318 -12.12 -9.42 12.82
N ILE A 319 -11.40 -8.30 12.94
CA ILE A 319 -11.78 -7.16 13.76
C ILE A 319 -13.04 -6.53 13.18
N ILE A 320 -13.06 -6.27 11.87
CA ILE A 320 -14.21 -5.68 11.16
C ILE A 320 -15.44 -6.60 11.25
N LEU A 321 -15.23 -7.93 11.16
CA LEU A 321 -16.32 -8.90 11.31
C LEU A 321 -16.98 -8.79 12.69
N LEU A 322 -16.18 -8.79 13.76
CA LEU A 322 -16.71 -8.66 15.13
C LEU A 322 -17.35 -7.30 15.36
N MET A 323 -16.74 -6.21 14.87
CA MET A 323 -17.32 -4.86 14.94
C MET A 323 -18.69 -4.78 14.26
N GLY A 324 -18.85 -5.40 13.08
CA GLY A 324 -20.13 -5.50 12.39
C GLY A 324 -21.18 -6.27 13.19
N ILE A 325 -20.84 -7.46 13.71
CA ILE A 325 -21.78 -8.29 14.48
C ILE A 325 -22.22 -7.60 15.77
N PHE A 326 -21.29 -7.01 16.52
CA PHE A 326 -21.65 -6.28 17.74
C PHE A 326 -22.42 -5.00 17.43
N SER A 327 -22.11 -4.29 16.35
CA SER A 327 -22.86 -3.09 15.90
C SER A 327 -24.29 -3.44 15.52
N THR A 328 -24.52 -4.57 14.87
CA THR A 328 -25.89 -5.07 14.62
C THR A 328 -26.61 -5.37 15.93
N TYR A 329 -25.96 -6.01 16.90
CA TYR A 329 -26.54 -6.26 18.22
C TYR A 329 -26.91 -4.98 18.97
N THR A 330 -26.00 -3.99 19.05
CA THR A 330 -26.27 -2.72 19.73
C THR A 330 -27.30 -1.88 18.96
N GLY A 331 -27.32 -1.95 17.63
CA GLY A 331 -28.35 -1.33 16.81
C GLY A 331 -29.75 -1.87 17.09
N ILE A 332 -29.89 -3.18 17.32
CA ILE A 332 -31.16 -3.79 17.76
C ILE A 332 -31.52 -3.31 19.17
N MET A 333 -30.55 -3.21 20.09
CA MET A 333 -30.79 -2.67 21.44
C MET A 333 -31.20 -1.20 21.44
N TYR A 334 -30.70 -0.39 20.52
CA TYR A 334 -31.15 0.99 20.33
C TYR A 334 -32.42 1.11 19.50
N ASN A 335 -32.85 0.01 18.87
CA ASN A 335 -33.97 -0.02 17.94
C ASN A 335 -33.83 1.03 16.82
N ASP A 336 -32.64 1.10 16.23
CA ASP A 336 -32.32 2.01 15.13
C ASP A 336 -31.74 1.24 13.94
N MET A 337 -32.43 1.33 12.82
CA MET A 337 -32.04 0.79 11.52
C MET A 337 -32.18 1.90 10.48
N PHE A 338 -31.07 2.44 9.99
CA PHE A 338 -31.06 3.56 9.04
C PHE A 338 -31.96 4.74 9.49
N SER A 339 -31.91 5.12 10.76
CA SER A 339 -32.75 6.16 11.38
C SER A 339 -34.24 5.81 11.50
N LYS A 340 -34.63 4.54 11.35
CA LYS A 340 -36.00 4.05 11.52
C LYS A 340 -36.05 3.01 12.64
N SER A 341 -37.14 3.03 13.42
CA SER A 341 -37.39 2.04 14.46
C SER A 341 -38.18 0.84 13.92
N LEU A 342 -37.96 -0.33 14.51
CA LEU A 342 -38.64 -1.57 14.18
C LEU A 342 -39.67 -1.91 15.27
N ASN A 343 -40.93 -2.04 14.89
CA ASN A 343 -41.99 -2.47 15.80
C ASN A 343 -42.15 -3.99 15.77
N ILE A 344 -41.37 -4.70 16.61
CA ILE A 344 -41.33 -6.17 16.65
C ILE A 344 -42.35 -6.73 17.66
N PHE A 345 -42.43 -6.13 18.85
CA PHE A 345 -43.26 -6.64 19.97
C PHE A 345 -44.55 -5.85 20.23
N GLY A 346 -44.84 -4.83 19.41
CA GLY A 346 -45.91 -3.87 19.69
C GLY A 346 -45.47 -2.79 20.68
N SER A 347 -45.92 -1.55 20.45
CA SER A 347 -45.62 -0.43 21.35
C SER A 347 -46.34 -0.59 22.69
N HIS A 348 -45.65 -0.31 23.78
CA HIS A 348 -46.23 -0.35 25.13
C HIS A 348 -46.78 1.03 25.57
N TRP A 349 -46.86 1.95 24.62
CA TRP A 349 -47.64 3.18 24.70
C TRP A 349 -48.84 3.05 23.77
N SER A 350 -50.01 3.43 24.28
CA SER A 350 -51.26 3.48 23.52
C SER A 350 -51.91 4.84 23.67
N VAL A 351 -52.46 5.34 22.58
CA VAL A 351 -53.31 6.54 22.59
C VAL A 351 -54.75 6.07 22.70
N ASN A 352 -55.34 6.18 23.90
CA ASN A 352 -56.72 5.79 24.16
C ASN A 352 -57.69 6.90 23.74
N MET A 353 -57.88 7.14 22.43
CA MET A 353 -58.85 8.12 21.90
C MET A 353 -59.56 7.63 20.64
N THR A 354 -60.75 8.18 20.39
CA THR A 354 -61.53 7.90 19.17
C THR A 354 -60.98 8.70 17.99
N LEU A 355 -61.18 8.17 16.77
CA LEU A 355 -60.65 8.73 15.53
C LEU A 355 -61.20 10.14 15.19
N ASP A 356 -62.33 10.52 15.80
CA ASP A 356 -62.96 11.83 15.65
C ASP A 356 -62.35 12.89 16.57
N ASP A 357 -61.88 12.54 17.77
CA ASP A 357 -61.16 13.46 18.68
C ASP A 357 -59.77 13.85 18.14
N LEU A 358 -59.14 12.96 17.37
CA LEU A 358 -57.83 13.18 16.75
C LEU A 358 -57.87 14.17 15.59
N LYS A 359 -59.01 14.32 14.91
CA LYS A 359 -59.16 15.25 13.78
C LYS A 359 -59.43 16.69 14.23
N THR A 360 -59.99 16.87 15.42
CA THR A 360 -60.29 18.18 16.02
C THR A 360 -59.09 18.77 16.76
N MET A 361 -58.16 17.94 17.24
CA MET A 361 -56.97 18.39 17.96
C MET A 361 -55.74 18.42 17.02
N GLY A 362 -55.42 19.60 16.48
CA GLY A 362 -54.22 19.84 15.68
C GLY A 362 -52.94 20.10 16.51
N GLU A 363 -52.93 19.77 17.80
CA GLU A 363 -51.86 20.12 18.74
C GLU A 363 -51.11 18.89 19.28
N LEU A 364 -49.84 19.11 19.62
CA LEU A 364 -48.93 18.14 20.23
C LEU A 364 -49.43 17.73 21.61
N ARG A 365 -49.53 16.43 21.88
CA ARG A 365 -50.06 15.90 23.14
C ARG A 365 -48.97 15.24 23.97
N MET A 366 -48.86 15.66 25.23
CA MET A 366 -48.00 14.99 26.19
C MET A 366 -48.73 13.79 26.81
N LEU A 367 -48.30 12.57 26.49
CA LEU A 367 -48.74 11.33 27.14
C LEU A 367 -48.13 11.25 28.53
N ASP A 368 -48.99 11.10 29.53
CA ASP A 368 -48.58 10.99 30.93
C ASP A 368 -48.41 9.50 31.31
N PRO A 369 -47.22 9.08 31.78
CA PRO A 369 -46.97 7.69 32.18
C PRO A 369 -47.70 7.27 33.46
N ALA A 370 -48.33 8.20 34.20
CA ALA A 370 -49.14 7.87 35.38
C ALA A 370 -50.56 7.41 35.03
N THR A 371 -51.05 7.73 33.83
CA THR A 371 -52.39 7.42 33.34
C THR A 371 -52.45 6.10 32.55
N SER A 372 -53.62 5.73 32.02
CA SER A 372 -53.83 4.51 31.20
C SER A 372 -53.13 4.50 29.84
N ASP A 373 -52.38 5.55 29.51
CA ASP A 373 -51.69 5.72 28.22
C ASP A 373 -50.39 4.88 28.15
N TYR A 374 -49.90 4.39 29.28
CA TYR A 374 -48.77 3.44 29.39
C TYR A 374 -49.24 2.11 30.00
N TYR A 375 -48.93 1.00 29.34
CA TYR A 375 -49.32 -0.36 29.78
C TYR A 375 -48.64 -0.81 31.09
N GLY A 376 -47.70 -0.05 31.62
CA GLY A 376 -47.05 -0.34 32.91
C GLY A 376 -45.89 -1.32 32.84
N THR A 377 -45.58 -1.86 31.65
CA THR A 377 -44.49 -2.81 31.41
C THR A 377 -43.51 -2.27 30.36
N PRO A 378 -42.19 -2.39 30.58
CA PRO A 378 -41.19 -1.90 29.62
C PRO A 378 -41.15 -2.77 28.36
N TYR A 379 -40.73 -2.17 27.24
CA TYR A 379 -40.54 -2.90 25.98
C TYR A 379 -39.52 -4.05 26.17
N PRO A 380 -39.81 -5.29 25.69
CA PRO A 380 -39.01 -6.46 26.03
C PRO A 380 -37.54 -6.41 25.61
N ILE A 381 -37.21 -5.83 24.45
CA ILE A 381 -35.84 -5.76 23.91
C ILE A 381 -35.58 -4.39 23.32
N GLY A 382 -34.66 -3.64 23.94
CA GLY A 382 -34.22 -2.34 23.46
C GLY A 382 -35.18 -1.20 23.77
N VAL A 383 -35.16 -0.15 22.95
CA VAL A 383 -35.97 1.06 23.14
C VAL A 383 -37.31 0.91 22.40
N ASP A 384 -38.40 1.37 23.03
CA ASP A 384 -39.74 1.35 22.42
C ASP A 384 -39.75 2.17 21.10
N PRO A 385 -40.28 1.61 19.99
CA PRO A 385 -40.36 2.29 18.69
C PRO A 385 -41.03 3.68 18.73
N VAL A 386 -41.94 3.88 19.69
CA VAL A 386 -42.70 5.11 19.95
C VAL A 386 -41.79 6.32 20.10
N TRP A 387 -40.63 6.15 20.72
CA TRP A 387 -39.67 7.25 20.95
C TRP A 387 -39.06 7.78 19.66
N GLN A 388 -39.12 7.05 18.53
CA GLN A 388 -38.60 7.58 17.27
C GLN A 388 -39.55 8.62 16.64
N LEU A 389 -40.84 8.53 16.98
CA LEU A 389 -41.91 9.42 16.50
C LEU A 389 -42.10 10.63 17.42
N SER A 390 -41.72 10.53 18.70
CA SER A 390 -41.91 11.61 19.67
C SER A 390 -40.98 12.81 19.42
N GLN A 391 -41.45 14.01 19.73
CA GLN A 391 -40.62 15.23 19.62
C GLN A 391 -39.53 15.29 20.70
N ASN A 392 -39.80 14.73 21.87
CA ASN A 392 -38.89 14.78 23.01
C ASN A 392 -37.87 13.62 23.06
N LYS A 393 -37.69 12.89 21.95
CA LYS A 393 -36.78 11.74 21.86
C LYS A 393 -35.34 12.05 22.28
N ILE A 394 -34.84 13.23 21.93
CA ILE A 394 -33.44 13.63 22.18
C ILE A 394 -33.20 13.73 23.68
N ILE A 395 -34.16 14.26 24.44
CA ILE A 395 -34.04 14.43 25.89
C ILE A 395 -33.96 13.06 26.58
N PHE A 396 -34.84 12.13 26.18
CA PHE A 396 -34.86 10.77 26.72
C PHE A 396 -33.59 9.98 26.35
N LEU A 397 -33.26 9.91 25.05
CA LEU A 397 -32.11 9.13 24.56
C LEU A 397 -30.78 9.67 25.07
N ASN A 398 -30.62 10.98 25.20
CA ASN A 398 -29.40 11.56 25.74
C ASN A 398 -29.21 11.19 27.22
N SER A 399 -30.27 11.29 28.04
CA SER A 399 -30.22 10.87 29.44
C SER A 399 -29.89 9.38 29.59
N TYR A 400 -30.45 8.54 28.74
CA TYR A 400 -30.19 7.10 28.71
C TYR A 400 -28.74 6.80 28.29
N LYS A 401 -28.29 7.31 27.14
CA LYS A 401 -26.95 7.05 26.60
C LYS A 401 -25.86 7.56 27.52
N MET A 402 -26.00 8.76 28.10
CA MET A 402 -25.02 9.31 29.04
C MET A 402 -24.81 8.39 30.25
N LYS A 403 -25.89 7.87 30.84
CA LYS A 403 -25.80 6.95 31.98
C LYS A 403 -25.16 5.61 31.60
N ILE A 404 -25.54 5.02 30.47
CA ILE A 404 -24.93 3.77 30.01
C ILE A 404 -23.43 3.94 29.74
N SER A 405 -23.01 5.03 29.10
CA SER A 405 -21.59 5.32 28.85
C SER A 405 -20.78 5.37 30.14
N ILE A 406 -21.32 6.00 31.18
CA ILE A 406 -20.68 6.06 32.50
C ILE A 406 -20.60 4.66 33.13
N ILE A 407 -21.69 3.88 33.10
CA ILE A 407 -21.71 2.52 33.67
C ILE A 407 -20.67 1.62 32.99
N LEU A 408 -20.64 1.61 31.65
CA LEU A 408 -19.68 0.82 30.88
C LEU A 408 -18.23 1.28 31.12
N GLY A 409 -18.00 2.60 31.18
CA GLY A 409 -16.67 3.16 31.45
C GLY A 409 -16.14 2.76 32.82
N VAL A 410 -16.95 2.87 33.88
CA VAL A 410 -16.55 2.51 35.24
C VAL A 410 -16.27 1.01 35.35
N LEU A 411 -17.11 0.15 34.77
CA LEU A 411 -16.88 -1.30 34.79
C LEU A 411 -15.63 -1.71 34.01
N HIS A 412 -15.37 -1.08 32.86
CA HIS A 412 -14.17 -1.38 32.06
C HIS A 412 -12.89 -0.93 32.76
N MET A 413 -12.88 0.27 33.38
CA MET A 413 -11.73 0.73 34.17
C MET A 413 -11.50 -0.15 35.40
N LEU A 414 -12.57 -0.54 36.10
CA LEU A 414 -12.49 -1.44 37.26
C LEU A 414 -11.86 -2.79 36.87
N PHE A 415 -12.27 -3.33 35.72
CA PHE A 415 -11.67 -4.54 35.17
C PHE A 415 -10.15 -4.37 34.94
N GLY A 416 -9.72 -3.25 34.34
CA GLY A 416 -8.30 -2.95 34.14
C GLY A 416 -7.49 -2.90 35.44
N VAL A 417 -8.05 -2.33 36.51
CA VAL A 417 -7.39 -2.30 37.83
C VAL A 417 -7.33 -3.70 38.45
N ILE A 418 -8.34 -4.55 38.26
CA ILE A 418 -8.28 -5.95 38.73
C ILE A 418 -7.15 -6.72 38.03
N LEU A 419 -6.88 -6.43 36.75
CA LEU A 419 -5.78 -7.05 36.01
C LEU A 419 -4.40 -6.69 36.60
N SER A 420 -4.22 -5.49 37.15
CA SER A 420 -2.94 -5.11 37.78
C SER A 420 -2.67 -5.93 39.05
N LEU A 421 -3.71 -6.29 39.82
CA LEU A 421 -3.56 -7.20 40.96
C LEU A 421 -3.00 -8.56 40.54
N LEU A 422 -3.50 -9.13 39.44
CA LEU A 422 -3.03 -10.42 38.95
C LEU A 422 -1.54 -10.37 38.57
N ASN A 423 -1.09 -9.27 37.96
CA ASN A 423 0.33 -9.03 37.67
C ASN A 423 1.15 -8.94 38.96
N HIS A 424 0.75 -8.12 39.93
CA HIS A 424 1.49 -7.99 41.18
C HIS A 424 1.55 -9.29 41.99
N LEU A 425 0.48 -10.10 41.94
CA LEU A 425 0.44 -11.42 42.56
C LEU A 425 1.42 -12.38 41.88
N TYR A 426 1.48 -12.36 40.55
CA TYR A 426 2.38 -13.20 39.76
C TYR A 426 3.87 -12.86 40.03
N PHE A 427 4.22 -11.58 40.03
CA PHE A 427 5.58 -11.12 40.34
C PHE A 427 5.91 -11.13 41.85
N LYS A 428 4.94 -11.48 42.71
CA LYS A 428 5.07 -11.53 44.19
C LYS A 428 5.47 -10.19 44.83
N ASN A 429 5.14 -9.07 44.19
CA ASN A 429 5.44 -7.72 44.67
C ASN A 429 4.39 -7.24 45.67
N ARG A 430 4.53 -7.67 46.93
CA ARG A 430 3.57 -7.36 48.01
C ARG A 430 3.43 -5.85 48.28
N LEU A 431 4.51 -5.09 48.12
CA LEU A 431 4.50 -3.63 48.34
C LEU A 431 3.52 -2.92 47.39
N ASN A 432 3.53 -3.26 46.10
CA ASN A 432 2.63 -2.64 45.13
C ASN A 432 1.17 -3.00 45.40
N ILE A 433 0.90 -4.20 45.93
CA ILE A 433 -0.46 -4.58 46.31
C ILE A 433 -1.01 -3.63 47.40
N PHE A 434 -0.22 -3.38 48.45
CA PHE A 434 -0.66 -2.52 49.56
C PHE A 434 -0.62 -1.02 49.25
N CYS A 435 0.39 -0.55 48.53
CA CYS A 435 0.61 0.87 48.30
C CYS A 435 -0.08 1.41 47.04
N GLU A 436 -0.32 0.57 46.03
CA GLU A 436 -0.87 0.99 44.73
C GLU A 436 -2.28 0.45 44.53
N PHE A 437 -2.45 -0.89 44.52
CA PHE A 437 -3.72 -1.51 44.18
C PHE A 437 -4.83 -1.21 45.20
N ILE A 438 -4.57 -1.40 46.50
CA ILE A 438 -5.59 -1.20 47.55
C ILE A 438 -6.11 0.25 47.59
N PRO A 439 -5.26 1.30 47.61
CA PRO A 439 -5.74 2.67 47.54
C PRO A 439 -6.52 2.97 46.26
N GLN A 440 -6.06 2.46 45.11
CA GLN A 440 -6.70 2.69 43.82
C GLN A 440 -8.11 2.07 43.76
N ILE A 441 -8.27 0.82 44.20
CA ILE A 441 -9.58 0.14 44.18
C ILE A 441 -10.56 0.78 45.16
N ILE A 442 -10.10 1.16 46.35
CA ILE A 442 -10.92 1.85 47.36
C ILE A 442 -11.43 3.18 46.80
N PHE A 443 -10.53 3.99 46.22
CA PHE A 443 -10.89 5.27 45.62
C PHE A 443 -11.91 5.11 44.48
N MET A 444 -11.67 4.17 43.57
CA MET A 444 -12.56 3.91 42.43
C MET A 444 -13.95 3.39 42.86
N CYS A 445 -13.99 2.51 43.86
CA CYS A 445 -15.24 1.97 44.38
C CYS A 445 -16.09 3.04 45.10
N PHE A 446 -15.47 3.86 45.97
CA PHE A 446 -16.23 4.85 46.74
C PHE A 446 -16.78 6.00 45.90
N LEU A 447 -16.07 6.45 44.86
CA LEU A 447 -16.54 7.56 44.03
C LEU A 447 -17.40 7.07 42.86
N PHE A 448 -16.83 6.23 42.00
CA PHE A 448 -17.43 5.93 40.70
C PHE A 448 -18.41 4.76 40.76
N LEU A 449 -18.09 3.70 41.51
CA LEU A 449 -19.03 2.58 41.65
C LEU A 449 -20.26 2.98 42.47
N TYR A 450 -20.09 3.81 43.50
CA TYR A 450 -21.22 4.39 44.24
C TYR A 450 -22.14 5.20 43.33
N MET A 451 -21.60 6.05 42.45
CA MET A 451 -22.39 6.79 41.46
C MET A 451 -23.18 5.85 40.53
N VAL A 452 -22.56 4.77 40.04
CA VAL A 452 -23.23 3.75 39.22
C VAL A 452 -24.38 3.08 39.99
N MET A 453 -24.16 2.73 41.27
CA MET A 453 -25.20 2.17 42.13
C MET A 453 -26.39 3.12 42.30
N LEU A 454 -26.14 4.43 42.50
CA LEU A 454 -27.21 5.43 42.56
C LEU A 454 -28.02 5.53 41.26
N MET A 455 -27.40 5.33 40.08
CA MET A 455 -28.12 5.31 38.81
C MET A 455 -29.09 4.13 38.73
N PHE A 456 -28.66 2.93 39.14
CA PHE A 456 -29.54 1.74 39.20
C PHE A 456 -30.66 1.92 40.23
N ILE A 457 -30.35 2.42 41.43
CA ILE A 457 -31.35 2.73 42.46
C ILE A 457 -32.38 3.72 41.91
N LYS A 458 -31.93 4.77 41.21
CA LYS A 458 -32.83 5.76 40.62
C LYS A 458 -33.76 5.15 39.56
N TRP A 459 -33.27 4.22 38.74
CA TRP A 459 -34.08 3.54 37.73
C TRP A 459 -35.14 2.59 38.32
N ILE A 460 -34.89 2.01 39.50
CA ILE A 460 -35.81 1.04 40.12
C ILE A 460 -36.85 1.72 41.03
N ILE A 461 -36.45 2.74 41.82
CA ILE A 461 -37.31 3.29 42.87
C ILE A 461 -38.27 4.37 42.34
N PHE A 462 -37.85 5.21 41.40
CA PHE A 462 -38.65 6.34 40.95
C PHE A 462 -39.57 5.93 39.80
N PHE A 463 -40.80 5.54 40.15
CA PHE A 463 -41.90 5.30 39.19
C PHE A 463 -43.00 6.37 39.31
N PRO A 464 -43.67 6.72 38.18
CA PRO A 464 -44.69 7.78 38.13
C PRO A 464 -45.86 7.60 39.12
N LYS A 465 -46.23 6.35 39.42
CA LYS A 465 -47.35 6.05 40.35
C LYS A 465 -47.04 6.31 41.83
N LEU A 466 -45.75 6.43 42.21
CA LEU A 466 -45.34 6.62 43.61
C LEU A 466 -44.96 8.07 43.96
N PHE A 467 -44.52 8.87 42.99
CA PHE A 467 -44.09 10.25 43.23
C PHE A 467 -44.46 11.16 42.05
N SER A 468 -45.34 12.14 42.29
CA SER A 468 -45.87 13.08 41.27
C SER A 468 -44.84 14.05 40.66
N CYS A 469 -43.58 14.01 41.07
CA CYS A 469 -42.58 15.04 40.74
C CYS A 469 -41.54 14.63 39.68
N VAL A 470 -41.46 13.38 39.24
CA VAL A 470 -40.41 12.94 38.29
C VAL A 470 -40.99 11.97 37.24
N SER A 471 -41.78 12.50 36.31
CA SER A 471 -42.32 11.73 35.18
C SER A 471 -41.65 12.17 33.88
N CYS A 472 -40.99 11.24 33.18
CA CYS A 472 -40.65 11.42 31.76
C CYS A 472 -41.91 11.16 30.94
N SER A 473 -42.64 12.22 30.63
CA SER A 473 -43.82 12.14 29.77
C SER A 473 -43.42 12.11 28.30
N CYS A 474 -44.13 11.35 27.45
CA CYS A 474 -43.82 11.20 26.03
C CYS A 474 -44.67 12.19 25.22
N THR A 475 -44.08 13.18 24.54
CA THR A 475 -44.86 14.12 23.71
C THR A 475 -44.99 13.62 22.28
N TRP A 476 -46.22 13.26 21.91
CA TRP A 476 -46.63 12.80 20.60
C TRP A 476 -47.20 13.92 19.75
#